data_AF-A0A1G3R0I9-F1
#
_entry.id   AF-A0A1G3R0I9-F1
#
_cell.length_a   1.000
_cell.length_b   1.000
_cell.length_c   1.000
_cell.angle_alpha   90.00
_cell.angle_beta   90.00
_cell.angle_gamma   90.00
#
_symmetry.space_group_name_H-M   'P 1'
#
loop_
_entity.id
_entity.type
_entity.pdbx_description
1 polymer ?
#
loop_
_entity_poly.entity_id
_entity_poly.type
_entity_poly.pdbx_seq_one_letter_code
_entity_poly.pdbx_strand_id
1 'polypeptide(L)'
;MGREFIGFHIRFRDIARGGIRIVKSGSRAEYEQNRDTIFLENYNLADTQQRKNKDIPEGGAKGTLLLRLRNQDEVREAFVSYIDALLDLLLPRKDVLDLEGRQDILFLGPDERTAELMDFAALYAGRRKYKYWKAFTTGKSPTIGGIPHDMFGMTTAGVHEYVLAVLEKLGLKEEALTKVQTGGPDGDLGSNEILMSKDRTIAVVDGSGVLYDPKGLNREELARLARERVMVDRFDRKLLSKNGFYVGVKDRDARLPDGTVVHNGEVFRNTFHFNPLAKADLFVPCGGRPGAVNITNWRQLLDEQGKPKFRVIVEGANLFITEDARLRLEEHGVVLVKDASANKGGVTSSSLEVYASLALSDEEFQKHMVVGADGKISAFRKRYVEQILAIIRANARAEFELMWREHQAHQVPLALLSNRISERINATADAMAASALVKDFKLRRKVLTQCTPAALLELVGIENIMARVPENYLDALVATTVATRFIYGRGLAANEVDFYGFIAELERSA
;
A
#
# COMPACT_ATOMS: atom_id res chain seq x y z
N MET A 1 28.32 -1.62 -12.77
CA MET A 1 27.61 -2.93 -12.75
C MET A 1 28.04 -3.66 -11.49
N GLY A 2 27.09 -3.99 -10.60
CA GLY A 2 27.40 -4.80 -9.41
C GLY A 2 27.84 -6.21 -9.82
N ARG A 3 28.84 -6.76 -9.13
CA ARG A 3 29.31 -8.13 -9.33
C ARG A 3 28.22 -9.14 -8.93
N GLU A 4 27.32 -8.74 -8.06
CA GLU A 4 26.45 -9.57 -7.24
C GLU A 4 25.08 -9.81 -7.88
N PHE A 5 24.63 -8.92 -8.77
CA PHE A 5 23.23 -8.90 -9.24
C PHE A 5 23.06 -8.52 -10.71
N ILE A 6 21.86 -8.76 -11.23
CA ILE A 6 21.27 -8.13 -12.42
C ILE A 6 20.12 -7.27 -11.91
N GLY A 7 20.12 -5.97 -12.25
CA GLY A 7 19.19 -5.02 -11.65
C GLY A 7 18.52 -4.10 -12.65
N PHE A 8 17.26 -3.77 -12.36
CA PHE A 8 16.45 -2.85 -13.15
C PHE A 8 15.85 -1.78 -12.22
N HIS A 9 15.65 -0.57 -12.77
CA HIS A 9 14.88 0.49 -12.14
C HIS A 9 13.98 1.10 -13.21
N ILE A 10 12.67 0.89 -13.11
CA ILE A 10 11.68 1.42 -14.06
C ILE A 10 10.89 2.51 -13.35
N ARG A 11 10.64 3.63 -14.04
CA ARG A 11 9.75 4.71 -13.63
C ARG A 11 8.81 5.10 -14.76
N PHE A 12 7.57 5.45 -14.42
CA PHE A 12 6.52 5.86 -15.37
C PHE A 12 6.32 7.38 -15.45
N ARG A 13 6.93 8.15 -14.54
CA ARG A 13 6.94 9.62 -14.53
C ARG A 13 8.29 10.13 -14.02
N ASP A 14 8.58 11.40 -14.27
CA ASP A 14 9.81 12.06 -13.79
C ASP A 14 9.89 12.05 -12.26
N ILE A 15 8.78 12.45 -11.61
CA ILE A 15 8.56 12.31 -10.17
C ILE A 15 7.87 10.98 -9.94
N ALA A 16 8.62 9.98 -9.46
CA ALA A 16 8.11 8.64 -9.24
C ALA A 16 8.66 7.99 -7.96
N ARG A 17 7.90 7.04 -7.43
CA ARG A 17 8.24 6.27 -6.23
C ARG A 17 8.09 4.78 -6.48
N GLY A 18 8.91 3.99 -5.79
CA GLY A 18 8.51 2.62 -5.51
C GLY A 18 9.55 1.76 -4.80
N GLY A 19 9.09 0.57 -4.46
CA GLY A 19 9.86 -0.40 -3.69
C GLY A 19 11.08 -0.95 -4.43
N ILE A 20 12.14 -1.26 -3.70
CA ILE A 20 13.27 -2.06 -4.19
C ILE A 20 13.11 -3.49 -3.69
N ARG A 21 13.04 -4.46 -4.61
CA ARG A 21 12.91 -5.88 -4.32
C ARG A 21 14.21 -6.62 -4.59
N ILE A 22 14.60 -7.53 -3.68
CA ILE A 22 15.70 -8.47 -3.93
C ILE A 22 15.12 -9.87 -4.16
N VAL A 23 15.41 -10.43 -5.33
CA VAL A 23 14.99 -11.76 -5.77
C VAL A 23 16.14 -12.72 -5.56
N LYS A 24 15.90 -13.75 -4.73
CA LYS A 24 16.80 -14.88 -4.49
C LYS A 24 16.36 -16.07 -5.33
N SER A 25 17.23 -17.05 -5.50
CA SER A 25 16.94 -18.30 -6.20
C SER A 25 17.60 -19.45 -5.44
N GLY A 26 16.79 -20.44 -5.04
CA GLY A 26 17.23 -21.62 -4.30
C GLY A 26 17.83 -22.71 -5.19
N SER A 27 17.65 -22.62 -6.51
CA SER A 27 18.23 -23.56 -7.47
C SER A 27 18.66 -22.87 -8.76
N ARG A 28 19.48 -23.57 -9.56
CA ARG A 28 19.87 -23.09 -10.90
C ARG A 28 18.67 -22.93 -11.83
N ALA A 29 17.72 -23.85 -11.80
CA ALA A 29 16.51 -23.80 -12.62
C ALA A 29 15.65 -22.57 -12.27
N GLU A 30 15.46 -22.31 -10.98
CA GLU A 30 14.75 -21.11 -10.50
C GLU A 30 15.49 -19.82 -10.89
N TYR A 31 16.82 -19.81 -10.81
CA TYR A 31 17.62 -18.66 -11.24
C TYR A 31 17.48 -18.38 -12.74
N GLU A 32 17.51 -19.41 -13.58
CA GLU A 32 17.33 -19.27 -15.03
C GLU A 32 15.93 -18.72 -15.35
N GLN A 33 14.89 -19.25 -14.70
CA GLN A 33 13.52 -18.72 -14.84
C GLN A 33 13.42 -17.26 -14.40
N ASN A 34 13.91 -16.93 -13.19
CA ASN A 34 13.87 -15.56 -12.69
C ASN A 34 14.64 -14.61 -13.59
N ARG A 35 15.80 -15.01 -14.13
CA ARG A 35 16.59 -14.20 -15.05
C ARG A 35 15.81 -13.87 -16.32
N ASP A 36 15.05 -14.81 -16.84
CA ASP A 36 14.30 -14.63 -18.07
C ASP A 36 13.04 -13.74 -17.84
N THR A 37 12.54 -13.65 -16.60
CA THR A 37 11.32 -12.89 -16.28
C THR A 37 11.53 -11.59 -15.47
N ILE A 38 12.71 -11.34 -14.89
CA ILE A 38 12.93 -10.28 -13.90
C ILE A 38 12.58 -8.87 -14.41
N PHE A 39 12.85 -8.58 -15.69
CA PHE A 39 12.49 -7.29 -16.29
C PHE A 39 10.96 -7.12 -16.35
N LEU A 40 10.25 -8.18 -16.77
CA LEU A 40 8.79 -8.16 -16.85
C LEU A 40 8.17 -8.06 -15.46
N GLU A 41 8.73 -8.75 -14.46
CA GLU A 41 8.32 -8.59 -13.06
C GLU A 41 8.49 -7.13 -12.61
N ASN A 42 9.66 -6.53 -12.88
CA ASN A 42 9.93 -5.14 -12.52
C ASN A 42 8.93 -4.17 -13.16
N TYR A 43 8.66 -4.33 -14.46
CA TYR A 43 7.70 -3.52 -15.20
C TYR A 43 6.29 -3.64 -14.63
N ASN A 44 5.80 -4.86 -14.41
CA ASN A 44 4.45 -5.12 -13.89
C ASN A 44 4.27 -4.56 -12.47
N LEU A 45 5.30 -4.65 -11.62
CA LEU A 45 5.29 -4.05 -10.30
C LEU A 45 5.25 -2.51 -10.37
N ALA A 46 5.99 -1.91 -11.30
CA ALA A 46 5.99 -0.46 -11.51
C ALA A 46 4.66 0.04 -12.10
N ASP A 47 4.04 -0.68 -13.04
CA ASP A 47 2.70 -0.34 -13.57
C ASP A 47 1.62 -0.43 -12.49
N THR A 48 1.67 -1.49 -11.67
CA THR A 48 0.78 -1.63 -10.51
C THR A 48 0.93 -0.44 -9.57
N GLN A 49 2.16 0.03 -9.36
CA GLN A 49 2.45 1.20 -8.54
C GLN A 49 1.88 2.49 -9.16
N GLN A 50 1.95 2.64 -10.50
CA GLN A 50 1.38 3.79 -11.23
C GLN A 50 -0.14 3.89 -11.03
N ARG A 51 -0.84 2.74 -11.04
CA ARG A 51 -2.29 2.70 -10.82
C ARG A 51 -2.67 3.03 -9.37
N LYS A 52 -1.83 2.65 -8.41
CA LYS A 52 -2.04 2.89 -6.97
C LYS A 52 -1.75 4.32 -6.56
N ASN A 53 -0.75 4.95 -7.17
CA ASN A 53 -0.29 6.27 -6.80
C ASN A 53 -1.17 7.43 -7.33
N LYS A 54 -2.39 7.14 -7.82
CA LYS A 54 -3.31 8.13 -8.42
C LYS A 54 -3.62 9.34 -7.52
N ASP A 55 -3.56 9.22 -6.20
CA ASP A 55 -3.87 10.32 -5.26
C ASP A 55 -2.65 11.11 -4.79
N ILE A 56 -1.45 10.81 -5.30
CA ILE A 56 -0.18 11.38 -4.83
C ILE A 56 0.67 11.88 -6.01
N PRO A 57 1.55 12.88 -5.82
CA PRO A 57 2.34 13.47 -6.91
C PRO A 57 3.24 12.46 -7.63
N GLU A 58 3.66 11.39 -6.97
CA GLU A 58 4.64 10.46 -7.52
C GLU A 58 4.01 9.38 -8.40
N GLY A 59 4.43 9.29 -9.66
CA GLY A 59 4.15 8.12 -10.51
C GLY A 59 4.74 6.81 -9.96
N GLY A 60 4.42 5.72 -10.64
CA GLY A 60 4.90 4.39 -10.33
C GLY A 60 6.35 4.18 -10.74
N ALA A 61 7.14 3.64 -9.83
CA ALA A 61 8.46 3.11 -10.10
C ALA A 61 8.69 1.78 -9.38
N LYS A 62 9.75 1.06 -9.75
CA LYS A 62 10.18 -0.14 -9.04
C LYS A 62 11.65 -0.44 -9.30
N GLY A 63 12.36 -0.85 -8.26
CA GLY A 63 13.67 -1.48 -8.37
C GLY A 63 13.58 -2.99 -8.17
N THR A 64 14.29 -3.78 -8.97
CA THR A 64 14.48 -5.22 -8.72
C THR A 64 15.93 -5.59 -8.85
N LEU A 65 16.43 -6.42 -7.94
CA LEU A 65 17.77 -7.00 -7.96
C LEU A 65 17.66 -8.53 -7.95
N LEU A 66 17.96 -9.17 -9.07
CA LEU A 66 18.16 -10.62 -9.10
C LEU A 66 19.59 -10.93 -8.66
N LEU A 67 19.75 -11.55 -7.50
CA LEU A 67 21.06 -11.99 -7.04
C LEU A 67 21.58 -13.11 -7.95
N ARG A 68 22.85 -13.04 -8.33
CA ARG A 68 23.52 -14.10 -9.09
C ARG A 68 23.56 -15.38 -8.26
N LEU A 69 23.54 -16.53 -8.93
CA LEU A 69 23.50 -17.85 -8.29
C LEU A 69 24.59 -18.06 -7.22
N ARG A 70 25.78 -17.45 -7.40
CA ARG A 70 26.90 -17.55 -6.44
C ARG A 70 26.87 -16.50 -5.32
N ASN A 71 25.98 -15.52 -5.37
CA ASN A 71 25.93 -14.35 -4.47
C ASN A 71 24.60 -14.29 -3.69
N GLN A 72 23.95 -15.44 -3.45
CA GLN A 72 22.63 -15.49 -2.81
C GLN A 72 22.63 -14.93 -1.37
N ASP A 73 23.77 -14.93 -0.70
CA ASP A 73 23.91 -14.43 0.68
C ASP A 73 24.41 -12.98 0.74
N GLU A 74 24.69 -12.36 -0.41
CA GLU A 74 25.22 -10.99 -0.54
C GLU A 74 24.10 -9.94 -0.73
N VAL A 75 23.00 -10.10 0.01
CA VAL A 75 21.80 -9.24 -0.09
C VAL A 75 22.16 -7.78 0.17
N ARG A 76 22.94 -7.54 1.23
CA ARG A 76 23.31 -6.20 1.66
C ARG A 76 24.26 -5.54 0.66
N GLU A 77 25.27 -6.29 0.20
CA GLU A 77 26.30 -5.85 -0.74
C GLU A 77 25.69 -5.48 -2.09
N ALA A 78 24.76 -6.30 -2.58
CA ALA A 78 24.01 -6.01 -3.80
C ALA A 78 23.18 -4.72 -3.66
N PHE A 79 22.48 -4.56 -2.53
CA PHE A 79 21.71 -3.34 -2.26
C PHE A 79 22.61 -2.09 -2.18
N VAL A 80 23.73 -2.16 -1.45
CA VAL A 80 24.69 -1.04 -1.36
C VAL A 80 25.21 -0.66 -2.74
N SER A 81 25.64 -1.64 -3.53
CA SER A 81 26.17 -1.41 -4.89
C SER A 81 25.12 -0.80 -5.83
N TYR A 82 23.86 -1.19 -5.68
CA TYR A 82 22.76 -0.61 -6.45
C TYR A 82 22.46 0.84 -6.06
N ILE A 83 22.42 1.13 -4.76
CA ILE A 83 22.22 2.50 -4.26
C ILE A 83 23.37 3.42 -4.68
N ASP A 84 24.62 2.96 -4.58
CA ASP A 84 25.78 3.74 -5.03
C ASP A 84 25.73 4.01 -6.54
N ALA A 85 25.37 3.00 -7.35
CA ALA A 85 25.18 3.16 -8.79
C ALA A 85 24.03 4.12 -9.15
N LEU A 86 22.93 4.13 -8.39
CA LEU A 86 21.87 5.12 -8.59
C LEU A 86 22.34 6.53 -8.23
N LEU A 87 23.06 6.70 -7.12
CA LEU A 87 23.61 7.99 -6.72
C LEU A 87 24.68 8.51 -7.68
N ASP A 88 25.40 7.63 -8.36
CA ASP A 88 26.29 8.00 -9.47
C ASP A 88 25.54 8.65 -10.64
N LEU A 89 24.30 8.25 -10.90
CA LEU A 89 23.48 8.87 -11.95
C LEU A 89 22.81 10.19 -11.49
N LEU A 90 22.48 10.31 -10.19
CA LEU A 90 21.77 11.47 -9.64
C LEU A 90 22.69 12.63 -9.23
N LEU A 91 23.97 12.36 -9.00
CA LEU A 91 24.94 13.37 -8.61
C LEU A 91 25.70 13.90 -9.83
N PRO A 92 26.06 15.19 -9.86
CA PRO A 92 26.85 15.75 -10.93
C PRO A 92 28.17 14.97 -11.13
N ARG A 93 28.38 14.48 -12.34
CA ARG A 93 29.58 13.72 -12.73
C ARG A 93 30.10 14.20 -14.07
N LYS A 94 31.42 14.35 -14.17
CA LYS A 94 32.07 14.82 -15.41
C LYS A 94 32.00 13.78 -16.53
N ASP A 95 31.84 12.52 -16.18
CA ASP A 95 31.79 11.38 -17.10
C ASP A 95 30.36 10.90 -17.41
N VAL A 96 29.35 11.60 -16.90
CA VAL A 96 27.94 11.38 -17.24
C VAL A 96 27.49 12.47 -18.21
N LEU A 97 27.02 12.07 -19.39
CA LEU A 97 26.47 12.98 -20.38
C LEU A 97 24.99 13.25 -20.05
N ASP A 98 24.71 14.40 -19.47
CA ASP A 98 23.34 14.91 -19.29
C ASP A 98 22.88 15.60 -20.57
N LEU A 99 21.90 15.00 -21.26
CA LEU A 99 21.31 15.53 -22.49
C LEU A 99 20.07 16.38 -22.25
N GLU A 100 19.48 16.32 -21.05
CA GLU A 100 18.20 16.96 -20.74
C GLU A 100 18.39 18.24 -19.93
N GLY A 101 19.50 18.37 -19.21
CA GLY A 101 19.78 19.50 -18.33
C GLY A 101 18.80 19.60 -17.16
N ARG A 102 18.17 18.48 -16.80
CA ARG A 102 17.13 18.40 -15.76
C ARG A 102 17.65 17.58 -14.58
N GLN A 103 17.33 18.05 -13.37
CA GLN A 103 17.67 17.30 -12.17
C GLN A 103 16.66 16.18 -11.93
N ASP A 104 17.12 14.94 -12.03
CA ASP A 104 16.37 13.77 -11.59
C ASP A 104 16.29 13.67 -10.07
N ILE A 105 15.13 13.27 -9.57
CA ILE A 105 14.88 13.02 -8.15
C ILE A 105 14.16 11.69 -8.02
N LEU A 106 14.72 10.79 -7.22
CA LEU A 106 14.15 9.46 -6.97
C LEU A 106 13.72 9.30 -5.50
N PHE A 107 12.61 8.57 -5.31
CA PHE A 107 12.08 8.21 -4.00
C PHE A 107 11.93 6.68 -3.90
N LEU A 108 12.73 6.06 -3.04
CA LEU A 108 12.83 4.61 -2.93
C LEU A 108 12.06 4.11 -1.71
N GLY A 109 11.25 3.06 -1.90
CA GLY A 109 10.56 2.39 -0.80
C GLY A 109 11.17 1.01 -0.51
N PRO A 110 10.82 0.40 0.63
CA PRO A 110 11.13 -1.00 0.88
C PRO A 110 10.20 -1.93 0.09
N ASP A 111 10.69 -3.12 -0.21
CA ASP A 111 9.93 -4.29 -0.66
C ASP A 111 10.58 -5.54 -0.04
N GLU A 112 10.29 -6.73 -0.56
CA GLU A 112 10.87 -7.99 -0.10
C GLU A 112 12.39 -7.90 0.07
N ARG A 113 12.83 -8.16 1.31
CA ARG A 113 14.24 -8.24 1.76
C ARG A 113 15.01 -6.91 1.74
N THR A 114 14.33 -5.75 1.71
CA THR A 114 15.02 -4.44 1.74
C THR A 114 14.58 -3.49 2.85
N ALA A 115 13.58 -3.83 3.67
CA ALA A 115 13.06 -2.98 4.74
C ALA A 115 14.14 -2.42 5.68
N GLU A 116 15.00 -3.29 6.22
CA GLU A 116 16.08 -2.91 7.15
C GLU A 116 17.23 -2.12 6.49
N LEU A 117 17.23 -2.00 5.15
CA LEU A 117 18.29 -1.35 4.39
C LEU A 117 17.94 0.10 4.01
N MET A 118 16.70 0.54 4.22
CA MET A 118 16.25 1.89 3.85
C MET A 118 16.98 2.99 4.62
N ASP A 119 17.30 2.74 5.89
CA ASP A 119 18.05 3.66 6.73
C ASP A 119 19.47 3.89 6.19
N PHE A 120 20.14 2.80 5.78
CA PHE A 120 21.45 2.88 5.17
C PHE A 120 21.42 3.75 3.92
N ALA A 121 20.46 3.54 3.02
CA ALA A 121 20.39 4.26 1.75
C ALA A 121 20.23 5.78 1.95
N ALA A 122 19.33 6.22 2.84
CA ALA A 122 19.16 7.65 3.12
C ALA A 122 20.41 8.28 3.73
N LEU A 123 21.00 7.65 4.75
CA LEU A 123 22.21 8.16 5.39
C LEU A 123 23.41 8.14 4.43
N TYR A 124 23.50 7.13 3.56
CA TYR A 124 24.55 7.05 2.55
C TYR A 124 24.41 8.15 1.49
N ALA A 125 23.19 8.43 1.02
CA ALA A 125 22.92 9.56 0.15
C ALA A 125 23.34 10.89 0.80
N GLY A 126 23.08 11.07 2.10
CA GLY A 126 23.55 12.22 2.87
C GLY A 126 25.08 12.33 2.90
N ARG A 127 25.79 11.22 3.17
CA ARG A 127 27.27 11.17 3.11
C ARG A 127 27.81 11.50 1.72
N ARG A 128 27.11 11.08 0.67
CA ARG A 128 27.40 11.39 -0.74
C ARG A 128 27.01 12.82 -1.14
N LYS A 129 26.53 13.64 -0.18
CA LYS A 129 26.09 15.04 -0.36
C LYS A 129 24.92 15.21 -1.32
N TYR A 130 24.07 14.19 -1.43
CA TYR A 130 22.83 14.30 -2.19
C TYR A 130 21.85 15.22 -1.45
N LYS A 131 21.42 16.30 -2.13
CA LYS A 131 20.57 17.35 -1.55
C LYS A 131 19.28 16.82 -0.94
N TYR A 132 18.66 15.81 -1.55
CA TYR A 132 17.36 15.27 -1.13
C TYR A 132 17.48 14.00 -0.28
N TRP A 133 18.61 13.80 0.42
CA TRP A 133 18.90 12.57 1.17
C TRP A 133 17.82 12.16 2.18
N LYS A 134 17.16 13.13 2.85
CA LYS A 134 16.06 12.89 3.81
C LYS A 134 14.86 12.18 3.16
N ALA A 135 14.57 12.56 1.91
CA ALA A 135 13.47 12.04 1.12
C ALA A 135 13.87 10.83 0.25
N PHE A 136 15.17 10.54 0.11
CA PHE A 136 15.69 9.55 -0.84
C PHE A 136 15.09 8.15 -0.63
N THR A 137 14.84 7.77 0.63
CA THR A 137 14.06 6.57 0.96
C THR A 137 12.89 6.89 1.89
N THR A 138 11.85 6.06 1.87
CA THR A 138 10.71 6.12 2.81
C THR A 138 10.58 4.83 3.63
N GLY A 139 9.72 4.85 4.65
CA GLY A 139 9.58 3.71 5.56
C GLY A 139 10.82 3.51 6.44
N LYS A 140 11.58 4.59 6.63
CA LYS A 140 12.77 4.62 7.49
C LYS A 140 12.38 4.49 8.96
N SER A 141 13.35 4.14 9.80
CA SER A 141 13.14 4.13 11.24
C SER A 141 12.79 5.53 11.78
N PRO A 142 12.03 5.63 12.90
CA PRO A 142 11.76 6.91 13.55
C PRO A 142 13.02 7.65 13.98
N THR A 143 14.12 6.93 14.25
CA THR A 143 15.40 7.48 14.72
C THR A 143 16.15 8.26 13.64
N ILE A 144 15.74 8.17 12.38
CA ILE A 144 16.20 9.04 11.29
C ILE A 144 15.04 9.78 10.60
N GLY A 145 13.92 9.93 11.30
CA GLY A 145 12.79 10.75 10.88
C GLY A 145 11.80 10.10 9.94
N GLY A 146 11.89 8.79 9.69
CA GLY A 146 10.89 8.06 8.90
C GLY A 146 9.55 7.90 9.61
N ILE A 147 8.51 7.53 8.87
CA ILE A 147 7.18 7.23 9.39
C ILE A 147 6.87 5.76 9.05
N PRO A 148 7.16 4.81 9.97
CA PRO A 148 6.93 3.39 9.71
C PRO A 148 5.44 3.10 9.52
N HIS A 149 5.08 2.56 8.35
CA HIS A 149 3.68 2.35 7.99
C HIS A 149 3.01 1.29 8.89
N ASP A 150 3.79 0.30 9.29
CA ASP A 150 3.37 -0.83 10.09
C ASP A 150 3.07 -0.45 11.54
N MET A 151 3.86 0.47 12.11
CA MET A 151 3.67 0.99 13.46
C MET A 151 2.35 1.75 13.61
N PHE A 152 1.94 2.49 12.58
CA PHE A 152 0.72 3.31 12.60
C PHE A 152 -0.46 2.67 11.87
N GLY A 153 -0.27 1.49 11.27
CA GLY A 153 -1.27 0.81 10.45
C GLY A 153 -1.78 1.66 9.30
N MET A 154 -0.88 2.38 8.62
CA MET A 154 -1.23 3.34 7.57
C MET A 154 -2.01 2.69 6.43
N THR A 155 -1.55 1.52 5.98
CA THR A 155 -2.23 0.77 4.92
C THR A 155 -3.57 0.23 5.39
N THR A 156 -3.60 -0.37 6.59
CA THR A 156 -4.82 -0.94 7.17
C THR A 156 -5.87 0.11 7.47
N ALA A 157 -5.50 1.33 7.85
CA ALA A 157 -6.44 2.42 8.04
C ALA A 157 -7.26 2.71 6.76
N GLY A 158 -6.66 2.56 5.57
CA GLY A 158 -7.38 2.65 4.30
C GLY A 158 -8.28 1.44 4.05
N VAL A 159 -7.74 0.23 4.20
CA VAL A 159 -8.50 -1.04 4.03
C VAL A 159 -9.74 -1.05 4.94
N HIS A 160 -9.55 -0.72 6.21
CA HIS A 160 -10.60 -0.72 7.21
C HIS A 160 -11.64 0.37 6.95
N GLU A 161 -11.23 1.56 6.45
CA GLU A 161 -12.18 2.60 6.04
C GLU A 161 -13.09 2.12 4.90
N TYR A 162 -12.57 1.34 3.94
CA TYR A 162 -13.38 0.70 2.90
C TYR A 162 -14.37 -0.32 3.46
N VAL A 163 -13.96 -1.13 4.46
CA VAL A 163 -14.86 -2.03 5.17
C VAL A 163 -16.00 -1.23 5.79
N LEU A 164 -15.69 -0.21 6.59
CA LEU A 164 -16.68 0.63 7.25
C LEU A 164 -17.62 1.31 6.26
N ALA A 165 -17.11 1.79 5.12
CA ALA A 165 -17.91 2.44 4.10
C ALA A 165 -18.90 1.48 3.42
N VAL A 166 -18.47 0.24 3.12
CA VAL A 166 -19.39 -0.79 2.63
C VAL A 166 -20.45 -1.13 3.67
N LEU A 167 -20.05 -1.32 4.93
CA LEU A 167 -20.99 -1.65 6.01
C LEU A 167 -22.04 -0.58 6.21
N GLU A 168 -21.66 0.69 6.12
CA GLU A 168 -22.57 1.83 6.18
C GLU A 168 -23.64 1.77 5.08
N LYS A 169 -23.25 1.51 3.82
CA LYS A 169 -24.20 1.38 2.70
C LYS A 169 -25.13 0.18 2.85
N LEU A 170 -24.66 -0.89 3.51
CA LEU A 170 -25.45 -2.09 3.77
C LEU A 170 -26.27 -2.02 5.07
N GLY A 171 -26.16 -0.95 5.85
CA GLY A 171 -26.85 -0.80 7.13
C GLY A 171 -26.41 -1.82 8.19
N LEU A 172 -25.15 -2.27 8.14
CA LEU A 172 -24.59 -3.29 9.01
C LEU A 172 -23.70 -2.67 10.09
N LYS A 173 -23.69 -3.29 11.28
CA LYS A 173 -22.78 -2.95 12.37
C LYS A 173 -21.64 -3.95 12.41
N GLU A 174 -20.40 -3.46 12.39
CA GLU A 174 -19.20 -4.29 12.34
C GLU A 174 -19.16 -5.33 13.46
N GLU A 175 -19.52 -4.93 14.69
CA GLU A 175 -19.49 -5.77 15.89
C GLU A 175 -20.43 -6.98 15.83
N ALA A 176 -21.42 -6.94 14.92
CA ALA A 176 -22.38 -8.02 14.72
C ALA A 176 -21.96 -9.01 13.63
N LEU A 177 -20.87 -8.73 12.90
CA LEU A 177 -20.44 -9.50 11.74
C LEU A 177 -19.35 -10.51 12.08
N THR A 178 -19.29 -11.56 11.28
CA THR A 178 -18.19 -12.53 11.30
C THR A 178 -17.13 -12.17 10.25
N LYS A 179 -15.85 -12.40 10.57
CA LYS A 179 -14.74 -12.19 9.64
C LYS A 179 -13.83 -13.40 9.51
N VAL A 180 -13.39 -13.66 8.29
CA VAL A 180 -12.21 -14.46 7.97
C VAL A 180 -11.09 -13.54 7.51
N GLN A 181 -9.86 -13.81 7.92
CA GLN A 181 -8.67 -13.06 7.52
C GLN A 181 -7.55 -14.01 7.08
N THR A 182 -6.91 -13.72 5.96
CA THR A 182 -5.58 -14.26 5.64
C THR A 182 -4.53 -13.21 5.96
N GLY A 183 -3.32 -13.62 6.30
CA GLY A 183 -2.31 -12.73 6.88
C GLY A 183 -2.46 -12.67 8.39
N GLY A 184 -1.40 -13.10 9.10
CA GLY A 184 -1.43 -13.31 10.54
C GLY A 184 -1.17 -12.06 11.37
N PRO A 185 -1.21 -12.22 12.71
CA PRO A 185 -0.84 -11.18 13.66
C PRO A 185 0.65 -10.77 13.59
N ASP A 186 1.49 -11.54 12.89
CA ASP A 186 2.89 -11.24 12.62
C ASP A 186 3.07 -10.18 11.52
N GLY A 187 2.19 -10.17 10.51
CA GLY A 187 2.29 -9.27 9.36
C GLY A 187 1.74 -7.86 9.63
N ASP A 188 2.25 -6.86 8.89
CA ASP A 188 1.80 -5.45 8.96
C ASP A 188 0.27 -5.34 8.89
N LEU A 189 -0.31 -5.73 7.76
CA LEU A 189 -1.74 -5.60 7.50
C LEU A 189 -2.57 -6.41 8.50
N GLY A 190 -2.17 -7.66 8.73
CA GLY A 190 -2.94 -8.61 9.51
C GLY A 190 -3.00 -8.25 10.99
N SER A 191 -1.89 -7.81 11.58
CA SER A 191 -1.87 -7.34 12.97
C SER A 191 -2.71 -6.08 13.15
N ASN A 192 -2.56 -5.11 12.23
CA ASN A 192 -3.25 -3.83 12.34
C ASN A 192 -4.75 -4.00 12.12
N GLU A 193 -5.16 -4.93 11.25
CA GLU A 193 -6.57 -5.24 11.03
C GLU A 193 -7.18 -5.89 12.29
N ILE A 194 -6.45 -6.81 12.94
CA ILE A 194 -6.84 -7.38 14.24
C ILE A 194 -6.95 -6.31 15.33
N LEU A 195 -6.10 -5.27 15.32
CA LEU A 195 -6.12 -4.23 16.34
C LEU A 195 -7.18 -3.15 16.09
N MET A 196 -7.52 -2.87 14.83
CA MET A 196 -8.44 -1.79 14.45
C MET A 196 -9.90 -2.24 14.36
N SER A 197 -10.15 -3.46 13.89
CA SER A 197 -11.51 -3.95 13.68
C SER A 197 -12.27 -4.19 15.00
N LYS A 198 -13.55 -4.50 14.88
CA LYS A 198 -14.44 -4.87 15.99
C LYS A 198 -15.32 -6.07 15.68
N ASP A 199 -15.18 -6.65 14.49
CA ASP A 199 -15.86 -7.87 14.09
C ASP A 199 -15.56 -9.07 15.01
N ARG A 200 -16.39 -10.10 14.87
CA ARG A 200 -16.12 -11.42 15.41
C ARG A 200 -15.26 -12.21 14.44
N THR A 201 -13.94 -12.15 14.61
CA THR A 201 -12.99 -12.90 13.78
C THR A 201 -13.09 -14.40 14.09
N ILE A 202 -13.56 -15.19 13.12
CA ILE A 202 -13.73 -16.65 13.28
C ILE A 202 -12.55 -17.45 12.74
N ALA A 203 -11.73 -16.87 11.86
CA ALA A 203 -10.55 -17.53 11.33
C ALA A 203 -9.43 -16.55 11.00
N VAL A 204 -8.20 -16.96 11.33
CA VAL A 204 -6.97 -16.29 10.89
C VAL A 204 -6.05 -17.34 10.26
N VAL A 205 -5.60 -17.07 9.05
CA VAL A 205 -4.71 -17.97 8.27
C VAL A 205 -3.38 -17.25 8.03
N ASP A 206 -2.27 -17.83 8.50
CA ASP A 206 -0.95 -17.20 8.41
C ASP A 206 0.16 -18.17 7.96
N GLY A 207 1.42 -17.75 8.13
CA GLY A 207 2.60 -18.54 7.80
C GLY A 207 2.66 -19.89 8.50
N SER A 208 2.14 -19.95 9.73
CA SER A 208 2.22 -21.11 10.62
C SER A 208 1.09 -22.12 10.40
N GLY A 209 -0.11 -21.68 10.00
CA GLY A 209 -1.26 -22.57 9.89
C GLY A 209 -2.62 -21.87 9.81
N VAL A 210 -3.66 -22.62 10.16
CA VAL A 210 -5.06 -22.16 10.26
C VAL A 210 -5.49 -22.18 11.72
N LEU A 211 -5.90 -21.02 12.24
CA LEU A 211 -6.58 -20.90 13.51
C LEU A 211 -8.06 -20.59 13.25
N TYR A 212 -8.97 -21.39 13.81
CA TYR A 212 -10.41 -21.27 13.57
C TYR A 212 -11.22 -21.51 14.84
N ASP A 213 -12.26 -20.72 15.05
CA ASP A 213 -13.31 -20.97 16.03
C ASP A 213 -14.66 -20.40 15.56
N PRO A 214 -15.71 -21.23 15.40
CA PRO A 214 -17.01 -20.75 14.94
C PRO A 214 -17.69 -19.80 15.93
N LYS A 215 -17.28 -19.80 17.20
CA LYS A 215 -17.78 -18.83 18.20
C LYS A 215 -17.03 -17.50 18.19
N GLY A 216 -15.99 -17.37 17.36
CA GLY A 216 -15.05 -16.25 17.36
C GLY A 216 -13.83 -16.55 18.21
N LEU A 217 -12.66 -16.16 17.69
CA LEU A 217 -11.38 -16.25 18.39
C LEU A 217 -11.33 -15.22 19.52
N ASN A 218 -10.67 -15.56 20.63
CA ASN A 218 -10.53 -14.65 21.76
C ASN A 218 -9.80 -13.36 21.33
N ARG A 219 -10.47 -12.21 21.50
CA ARG A 219 -10.02 -10.92 20.98
C ARG A 219 -8.79 -10.38 21.71
N GLU A 220 -8.72 -10.57 23.02
CA GLU A 220 -7.58 -10.12 23.83
C GLU A 220 -6.32 -10.89 23.46
N GLU A 221 -6.45 -12.20 23.26
CA GLU A 221 -5.33 -13.05 22.84
C GLU A 221 -4.87 -12.72 21.42
N LEU A 222 -5.80 -12.52 20.47
CA LEU A 222 -5.43 -12.05 19.13
C LEU A 222 -4.70 -10.70 19.18
N ALA A 223 -5.15 -9.76 20.02
CA ALA A 223 -4.51 -8.48 20.20
C ALA A 223 -3.11 -8.60 20.83
N ARG A 224 -2.90 -9.57 21.73
CA ARG A 224 -1.58 -9.90 22.28
C ARG A 224 -0.64 -10.35 21.16
N LEU A 225 -1.04 -11.35 20.37
CA LEU A 225 -0.24 -11.84 19.24
C LEU A 225 0.09 -10.73 18.24
N ALA A 226 -0.89 -9.87 17.93
CA ALA A 226 -0.74 -8.76 16.99
C ALA A 226 0.25 -7.70 17.48
N ARG A 227 0.26 -7.39 18.78
CA ARG A 227 1.22 -6.45 19.39
C ARG A 227 2.63 -7.03 19.49
N GLU A 228 2.73 -8.33 19.80
CA GLU A 228 3.99 -9.06 19.87
C GLU A 228 4.54 -9.45 18.49
N ARG A 229 3.76 -9.27 17.42
CA ARG A 229 4.11 -9.65 16.04
C ARG A 229 4.46 -11.13 15.89
N VAL A 230 3.68 -12.00 16.51
CA VAL A 230 3.86 -13.46 16.45
C VAL A 230 2.69 -14.14 15.73
N MET A 231 2.97 -15.27 15.10
CA MET A 231 1.98 -16.07 14.35
C MET A 231 0.98 -16.76 15.28
N VAL A 232 -0.10 -17.28 14.68
CA VAL A 232 -1.22 -17.94 15.38
C VAL A 232 -0.86 -19.30 15.98
N ASP A 233 0.31 -19.86 15.69
CA ASP A 233 0.84 -21.02 16.41
C ASP A 233 1.12 -20.73 17.88
N ARG A 234 1.27 -19.44 18.24
CA ARG A 234 1.44 -18.95 19.62
C ARG A 234 0.13 -18.61 20.33
N PHE A 235 -1.02 -18.82 19.70
CA PHE A 235 -2.33 -18.62 20.32
C PHE A 235 -2.56 -19.61 21.48
N ASP A 236 -3.01 -19.13 22.64
CA ASP A 236 -3.42 -20.01 23.74
C ASP A 236 -4.67 -20.83 23.36
N ARG A 237 -4.43 -22.09 22.99
CA ARG A 237 -5.47 -23.04 22.55
C ARG A 237 -6.51 -23.33 23.62
N LYS A 238 -6.26 -23.03 24.91
CA LYS A 238 -7.27 -23.17 25.98
C LYS A 238 -8.43 -22.19 25.83
N LEU A 239 -8.23 -21.11 25.06
CA LEU A 239 -9.24 -20.10 24.77
C LEU A 239 -10.13 -20.47 23.58
N LEU A 240 -9.83 -21.58 22.88
CA LEU A 240 -10.70 -22.12 21.84
C LEU A 240 -11.93 -22.79 22.46
N SER A 241 -13.07 -22.61 21.82
CA SER A 241 -14.28 -23.35 22.10
C SER A 241 -14.13 -24.81 21.70
N LYS A 242 -15.09 -25.65 22.11
CA LYS A 242 -15.11 -27.10 21.78
C LYS A 242 -15.02 -27.42 20.27
N ASN A 243 -15.39 -26.47 19.40
CA ASN A 243 -15.37 -26.62 17.95
C ASN A 243 -14.23 -25.82 17.29
N GLY A 244 -13.40 -25.13 18.08
CA GLY A 244 -12.23 -24.41 17.60
C GLY A 244 -11.03 -25.32 17.46
N PHE A 245 -10.10 -24.95 16.57
CA PHE A 245 -8.88 -25.70 16.33
C PHE A 245 -7.74 -24.81 15.80
N TYR A 246 -6.53 -25.34 15.94
CA TYR A 246 -5.37 -24.90 15.18
C TYR A 246 -4.82 -26.09 14.39
N VAL A 247 -4.56 -25.90 13.10
CA VAL A 247 -3.84 -26.87 12.25
C VAL A 247 -2.59 -26.18 11.70
N GLY A 248 -1.43 -26.68 12.09
CA GLY A 248 -0.14 -26.18 11.63
C GLY A 248 0.26 -26.74 10.27
N VAL A 249 1.08 -26.01 9.52
CA VAL A 249 1.55 -26.45 8.18
C VAL A 249 2.32 -27.77 8.20
N LYS A 250 2.93 -28.11 9.35
CA LYS A 250 3.69 -29.36 9.56
C LYS A 250 2.80 -30.55 9.92
N ASP A 251 1.53 -30.31 10.25
CA ASP A 251 0.63 -31.37 10.68
C ASP A 251 0.28 -32.32 9.52
N ARG A 252 0.14 -33.60 9.86
CA ARG A 252 -0.27 -34.68 8.97
C ARG A 252 -1.39 -35.45 9.65
N ASP A 253 -2.44 -35.75 8.90
CA ASP A 253 -3.66 -36.42 9.38
C ASP A 253 -4.24 -35.80 10.68
N ALA A 254 -4.22 -34.46 10.76
CA ALA A 254 -4.80 -33.73 11.89
C ALA A 254 -6.32 -33.89 11.90
N ARG A 255 -6.90 -34.36 13.02
CA ARG A 255 -8.34 -34.54 13.16
C ARG A 255 -8.99 -33.29 13.73
N LEU A 256 -9.94 -32.71 13.00
CA LEU A 256 -10.75 -31.58 13.44
C LEU A 256 -11.82 -32.02 14.47
N PRO A 257 -12.40 -31.09 15.25
CA PRO A 257 -13.43 -31.42 16.24
C PRO A 257 -14.69 -32.10 15.67
N ASP A 258 -15.01 -31.89 14.40
CA ASP A 258 -16.12 -32.53 13.69
C ASP A 258 -15.77 -33.95 13.18
N GLY A 259 -14.53 -34.40 13.38
CA GLY A 259 -14.02 -35.69 12.93
C GLY A 259 -13.37 -35.67 11.55
N THR A 260 -13.42 -34.56 10.81
CA THR A 260 -12.74 -34.39 9.52
C THR A 260 -11.23 -34.57 9.68
N VAL A 261 -10.59 -35.28 8.74
CA VAL A 261 -9.13 -35.48 8.75
C VAL A 261 -8.47 -34.55 7.74
N VAL A 262 -7.53 -33.74 8.22
CA VAL A 262 -6.68 -32.87 7.41
C VAL A 262 -5.36 -33.60 7.14
N HIS A 263 -5.26 -34.19 5.95
CA HIS A 263 -4.09 -34.98 5.55
C HIS A 263 -2.79 -34.18 5.47
N ASN A 264 -2.87 -32.92 5.02
CA ASN A 264 -1.72 -32.04 4.89
C ASN A 264 -2.07 -30.62 5.33
N GLY A 265 -1.50 -30.19 6.46
CA GLY A 265 -1.74 -28.87 7.04
C GLY A 265 -1.32 -27.69 6.15
N GLU A 266 -0.28 -27.85 5.32
CA GLU A 266 0.16 -26.81 4.39
C GLU A 266 -0.86 -26.61 3.26
N VAL A 267 -1.34 -27.71 2.66
CA VAL A 267 -2.41 -27.65 1.65
C VAL A 267 -3.66 -27.03 2.27
N PHE A 268 -4.04 -27.48 3.46
CA PHE A 268 -5.20 -26.96 4.18
C PHE A 268 -5.09 -25.46 4.44
N ARG A 269 -3.95 -24.98 4.95
CA ARG A 269 -3.66 -23.54 5.09
C ARG A 269 -3.81 -22.81 3.77
N ASN A 270 -3.19 -23.34 2.71
CA ASN A 270 -3.19 -22.72 1.38
C ASN A 270 -4.58 -22.62 0.74
N THR A 271 -5.52 -23.49 1.12
CA THR A 271 -6.87 -23.55 0.53
C THR A 271 -7.98 -23.28 1.54
N PHE A 272 -7.68 -22.82 2.77
CA PHE A 272 -8.69 -22.72 3.82
C PHE A 272 -9.81 -21.73 3.48
N HIS A 273 -9.53 -20.68 2.72
CA HIS A 273 -10.55 -19.74 2.24
C HIS A 273 -11.59 -20.38 1.29
N PHE A 274 -11.29 -21.56 0.72
CA PHE A 274 -12.23 -22.39 -0.02
C PHE A 274 -12.94 -23.43 0.85
N ASN A 275 -12.53 -23.62 2.10
CA ASN A 275 -13.14 -24.60 2.99
C ASN A 275 -14.58 -24.18 3.35
N PRO A 276 -15.54 -25.11 3.51
CA PRO A 276 -16.89 -24.80 3.97
C PRO A 276 -16.95 -24.07 5.32
N LEU A 277 -15.97 -24.29 6.20
CA LEU A 277 -15.84 -23.59 7.48
C LEU A 277 -15.47 -22.11 7.33
N ALA A 278 -14.87 -21.72 6.20
CA ALA A 278 -14.54 -20.33 5.91
C ALA A 278 -15.76 -19.61 5.30
N LYS A 279 -16.88 -19.59 6.02
CA LYS A 279 -18.10 -18.84 5.68
C LYS A 279 -18.32 -17.73 6.71
N ALA A 280 -18.31 -16.48 6.27
CA ALA A 280 -18.39 -15.31 7.13
C ALA A 280 -19.04 -14.13 6.40
N ASP A 281 -19.42 -13.07 7.12
CA ASP A 281 -19.91 -11.85 6.47
C ASP A 281 -18.79 -11.13 5.71
N LEU A 282 -17.61 -11.07 6.33
CA LEU A 282 -16.43 -10.35 5.86
C LEU A 282 -15.30 -11.32 5.51
N PHE A 283 -14.61 -11.05 4.39
CA PHE A 283 -13.29 -11.59 4.11
C PHE A 283 -12.31 -10.46 3.82
N VAL A 284 -11.28 -10.33 4.66
CA VAL A 284 -10.25 -9.30 4.52
C VAL A 284 -8.91 -9.99 4.32
N PRO A 285 -8.49 -10.25 3.07
CA PRO A 285 -7.18 -10.83 2.84
C PRO A 285 -6.11 -9.78 3.10
N CYS A 286 -5.38 -9.91 4.22
CA CYS A 286 -4.24 -9.09 4.63
C CYS A 286 -2.88 -9.73 4.28
N GLY A 287 -2.89 -10.95 3.75
CA GLY A 287 -1.72 -11.66 3.26
C GLY A 287 -2.12 -12.84 2.38
N GLY A 288 -1.14 -13.49 1.75
CA GLY A 288 -1.37 -14.63 0.87
C GLY A 288 -0.60 -14.52 -0.44
N ARG A 289 -0.75 -15.53 -1.28
CA ARG A 289 -0.09 -15.59 -2.59
C ARG A 289 -0.91 -14.81 -3.63
N PRO A 290 -0.26 -14.07 -4.55
CA PRO A 290 -0.94 -13.52 -5.70
C PRO A 290 -1.69 -14.61 -6.48
N GLY A 291 -2.91 -14.32 -6.92
CA GLY A 291 -3.77 -15.24 -7.68
C GLY A 291 -4.24 -16.46 -6.90
N ALA A 292 -4.24 -16.41 -5.56
CA ALA A 292 -4.78 -17.47 -4.71
C ALA A 292 -6.23 -17.81 -5.12
N VAL A 293 -7.02 -16.78 -5.40
CA VAL A 293 -8.33 -16.90 -6.05
C VAL A 293 -8.20 -16.42 -7.49
N ASN A 294 -8.56 -17.27 -8.43
CA ASN A 294 -8.47 -17.01 -9.86
C ASN A 294 -9.65 -17.62 -10.64
N ILE A 295 -9.71 -17.38 -11.94
CA ILE A 295 -10.84 -17.79 -12.79
C ILE A 295 -11.12 -19.30 -12.79
N THR A 296 -10.12 -20.13 -12.49
CA THR A 296 -10.28 -21.57 -12.46
C THR A 296 -10.86 -22.08 -11.14
N ASN A 297 -10.75 -21.30 -10.05
CA ASN A 297 -11.12 -21.75 -8.70
C ASN A 297 -12.11 -20.83 -7.96
N TRP A 298 -12.48 -19.66 -8.49
CA TRP A 298 -13.35 -18.69 -7.80
C TRP A 298 -14.69 -19.27 -7.34
N ARG A 299 -15.24 -20.26 -8.06
CA ARG A 299 -16.49 -20.95 -7.70
C ARG A 299 -16.42 -21.63 -6.34
N GLN A 300 -15.22 -21.96 -5.86
CA GLN A 300 -15.03 -22.54 -4.52
C GLN A 300 -15.29 -21.53 -3.38
N LEU A 301 -15.44 -20.24 -3.69
CA LEU A 301 -15.94 -19.23 -2.75
C LEU A 301 -17.47 -19.18 -2.68
N LEU A 302 -18.17 -20.02 -3.44
CA LEU A 302 -19.61 -20.23 -3.31
C LEU A 302 -19.87 -21.44 -2.41
N ASP A 303 -21.00 -21.44 -1.72
CA ASP A 303 -21.52 -22.62 -1.03
C ASP A 303 -22.23 -23.58 -2.01
N GLU A 304 -22.74 -24.69 -1.48
CA GLU A 304 -23.39 -25.74 -2.27
C GLU A 304 -24.64 -25.24 -3.00
N GLN A 305 -25.24 -24.14 -2.55
CA GLN A 305 -26.40 -23.50 -3.17
C GLN A 305 -26.01 -22.42 -4.19
N GLY A 306 -24.70 -22.24 -4.44
CA GLY A 306 -24.18 -21.21 -5.34
C GLY A 306 -24.17 -19.80 -4.73
N LYS A 307 -24.45 -19.67 -3.42
CA LYS A 307 -24.41 -18.37 -2.73
C LYS A 307 -22.98 -18.07 -2.27
N PRO A 308 -22.50 -16.82 -2.33
CA PRO A 308 -21.18 -16.49 -1.81
C PRO A 308 -21.00 -16.83 -0.33
N LYS A 309 -19.85 -17.41 0.01
CA LYS A 309 -19.41 -17.64 1.39
C LYS A 309 -19.13 -16.35 2.15
N PHE A 310 -18.82 -15.28 1.41
CA PHE A 310 -18.53 -13.95 1.91
C PHE A 310 -19.44 -12.93 1.26
N ARG A 311 -20.01 -12.02 2.05
CA ARG A 311 -20.86 -10.94 1.53
C ARG A 311 -20.01 -9.78 1.04
N VAL A 312 -18.94 -9.48 1.77
CA VAL A 312 -18.02 -8.38 1.49
C VAL A 312 -16.60 -8.90 1.46
N ILE A 313 -15.84 -8.50 0.44
CA ILE A 313 -14.41 -8.76 0.33
C ILE A 313 -13.67 -7.43 0.15
N VAL A 314 -12.72 -7.11 1.03
CA VAL A 314 -11.87 -5.92 0.89
C VAL A 314 -10.42 -6.35 0.87
N GLU A 315 -9.75 -6.22 -0.27
CA GLU A 315 -8.40 -6.76 -0.45
C GLU A 315 -7.33 -5.86 0.16
N GLY A 316 -6.76 -6.26 1.29
CA GLY A 316 -5.56 -5.62 1.84
C GLY A 316 -4.27 -6.08 1.14
N ALA A 317 -4.17 -7.36 0.81
CA ALA A 317 -3.03 -7.97 0.13
C ALA A 317 -3.04 -7.65 -1.37
N ASN A 318 -1.84 -7.56 -1.95
CA ASN A 318 -1.69 -7.33 -3.38
C ASN A 318 -2.08 -8.56 -4.18
N LEU A 319 -2.95 -8.37 -5.17
CA LEU A 319 -3.29 -9.34 -6.21
C LEU A 319 -3.80 -10.69 -5.67
N PHE A 320 -4.43 -10.73 -4.50
CA PHE A 320 -4.91 -11.98 -3.91
C PHE A 320 -5.97 -12.65 -4.81
N ILE A 321 -6.88 -11.85 -5.39
CA ILE A 321 -7.90 -12.28 -6.35
C ILE A 321 -7.55 -11.74 -7.76
N THR A 322 -7.63 -12.57 -8.80
CA THR A 322 -7.43 -12.10 -10.18
C THR A 322 -8.61 -11.27 -10.68
N GLU A 323 -8.38 -10.39 -11.65
CA GLU A 323 -9.41 -9.45 -12.14
C GLU A 323 -10.69 -10.16 -12.60
N ASP A 324 -10.56 -11.20 -13.42
CA ASP A 324 -11.66 -12.01 -13.92
C ASP A 324 -12.43 -12.74 -12.81
N ALA A 325 -11.73 -13.23 -11.77
CA ALA A 325 -12.38 -13.80 -10.60
C ALA A 325 -13.17 -12.77 -9.79
N ARG A 326 -12.67 -11.52 -9.68
CA ARG A 326 -13.43 -10.43 -9.03
C ARG A 326 -14.76 -10.18 -9.71
N LEU A 327 -14.76 -10.09 -11.04
CA LEU A 327 -15.98 -9.88 -11.83
C LEU A 327 -17.00 -11.00 -11.60
N ARG A 328 -16.54 -12.26 -11.59
CA ARG A 328 -17.42 -13.40 -11.30
C ARG A 328 -18.01 -13.36 -9.89
N LEU A 329 -17.24 -12.94 -8.88
CA LEU A 329 -17.74 -12.81 -7.52
C LEU A 329 -18.78 -11.68 -7.41
N GLU A 330 -18.53 -10.54 -8.05
CA GLU A 330 -19.50 -9.42 -8.08
C GLU A 330 -20.80 -9.81 -8.81
N GLU A 331 -20.72 -10.57 -9.92
CA GLU A 331 -21.89 -11.14 -10.61
C GLU A 331 -22.77 -12.01 -9.68
N HIS A 332 -22.18 -12.58 -8.62
CA HIS A 332 -22.87 -13.42 -7.64
C HIS A 332 -23.24 -12.65 -6.36
N GLY A 333 -23.16 -11.32 -6.38
CA GLY A 333 -23.63 -10.45 -5.30
C GLY A 333 -22.61 -10.19 -4.19
N VAL A 334 -21.32 -10.50 -4.40
CA VAL A 334 -20.26 -10.09 -3.49
C VAL A 334 -19.94 -8.60 -3.68
N VAL A 335 -19.94 -7.82 -2.61
CA VAL A 335 -19.37 -6.47 -2.65
C VAL A 335 -17.86 -6.57 -2.50
N LEU A 336 -17.14 -6.36 -3.60
CA LEU A 336 -15.69 -6.55 -3.66
C LEU A 336 -14.96 -5.21 -3.87
N VAL A 337 -14.07 -4.85 -2.95
CA VAL A 337 -13.16 -3.72 -3.08
C VAL A 337 -11.76 -4.23 -3.40
N LYS A 338 -11.31 -3.89 -4.61
CA LYS A 338 -10.01 -4.27 -5.15
C LYS A 338 -8.84 -3.64 -4.38
N ASP A 339 -7.74 -4.39 -4.32
CA ASP A 339 -6.49 -4.01 -3.65
C ASP A 339 -5.92 -2.66 -4.09
N ALA A 340 -5.92 -2.38 -5.39
CA ALA A 340 -5.44 -1.11 -5.96
C ALA A 340 -6.19 0.14 -5.45
N SER A 341 -7.38 -0.02 -4.86
CA SER A 341 -8.09 1.02 -4.13
C SER A 341 -7.91 0.88 -2.62
N ALA A 342 -8.09 -0.33 -2.07
CA ALA A 342 -8.13 -0.55 -0.62
C ALA A 342 -6.79 -0.30 0.09
N ASN A 343 -5.66 -0.71 -0.50
CA ASN A 343 -4.37 -0.76 0.21
C ASN A 343 -3.41 0.40 -0.11
N LYS A 344 -3.94 1.55 -0.52
CA LYS A 344 -3.13 2.73 -0.87
C LYS A 344 -2.55 3.48 0.34
N GLY A 345 -3.02 3.22 1.56
CA GLY A 345 -2.64 4.01 2.74
C GLY A 345 -1.13 4.11 2.96
N GLY A 346 -0.38 3.03 2.74
CA GLY A 346 1.09 3.05 2.82
C GLY A 346 1.74 3.99 1.80
N VAL A 347 1.27 4.01 0.54
CA VAL A 347 1.86 4.90 -0.48
C VAL A 347 1.55 6.37 -0.21
N THR A 348 0.36 6.66 0.31
CA THR A 348 -0.03 8.00 0.76
C THR A 348 0.83 8.47 1.93
N SER A 349 1.04 7.62 2.93
CA SER A 349 1.93 7.94 4.07
C SER A 349 3.36 8.22 3.61
N SER A 350 3.91 7.38 2.73
CA SER A 350 5.23 7.61 2.15
C SER A 350 5.30 8.93 1.38
N SER A 351 4.26 9.30 0.63
CA SER A 351 4.23 10.58 -0.11
C SER A 351 4.32 11.77 0.83
N LEU A 352 3.57 11.71 1.92
CA LEU A 352 3.58 12.76 2.93
C LEU A 352 4.89 12.75 3.76
N GLU A 353 5.57 11.61 3.90
CA GLU A 353 6.94 11.54 4.44
C GLU A 353 7.95 12.23 3.51
N VAL A 354 7.88 11.98 2.20
CA VAL A 354 8.70 12.65 1.17
C VAL A 354 8.44 14.15 1.22
N TYR A 355 7.17 14.56 1.22
CA TYR A 355 6.79 15.96 1.18
C TYR A 355 7.31 16.73 2.39
N ALA A 356 7.16 16.18 3.61
CA ALA A 356 7.76 16.77 4.81
C ALA A 356 9.29 16.83 4.74
N SER A 357 9.93 15.76 4.26
CA SER A 357 11.38 15.69 4.09
C SER A 357 11.93 16.74 3.11
N LEU A 358 11.18 17.08 2.06
CA LEU A 358 11.53 18.12 1.10
C LEU A 358 11.28 19.54 1.63
N ALA A 359 10.20 19.73 2.40
CA ALA A 359 9.78 21.04 2.90
C ALA A 359 10.60 21.54 4.11
N LEU A 360 10.99 20.63 5.00
CA LEU A 360 11.71 20.96 6.22
C LEU A 360 13.20 21.23 5.93
N SER A 361 13.80 22.20 6.61
CA SER A 361 15.25 22.33 6.68
C SER A 361 15.87 21.14 7.43
N ASP A 362 17.19 20.98 7.39
CA ASP A 362 17.85 19.88 8.12
C ASP A 362 17.68 20.04 9.64
N GLU A 363 17.73 21.27 10.15
CA GLU A 363 17.50 21.58 11.57
C GLU A 363 16.04 21.31 11.98
N GLU A 364 15.08 21.79 11.19
CA GLU A 364 13.65 21.56 11.44
C GLU A 364 13.34 20.06 11.40
N PHE A 365 13.88 19.32 10.42
CA PHE A 365 13.69 17.88 10.31
C PHE A 365 14.27 17.14 11.51
N GLN A 366 15.49 17.47 11.93
CA GLN A 366 16.13 16.88 13.11
C GLN A 366 15.32 17.14 14.38
N LYS A 367 14.75 18.34 14.53
CA LYS A 367 13.98 18.73 15.72
C LYS A 367 12.59 18.11 15.76
N HIS A 368 11.94 17.99 14.61
CA HIS A 368 10.51 17.70 14.54
C HIS A 368 10.18 16.29 14.05
N MET A 369 11.01 15.69 13.19
CA MET A 369 10.74 14.36 12.62
C MET A 369 11.53 13.26 13.31
N VAL A 370 12.78 13.51 13.70
CA VAL A 370 13.66 12.49 14.31
C VAL A 370 13.24 12.22 15.75
N VAL A 371 13.12 10.93 16.09
CA VAL A 371 12.91 10.46 17.46
C VAL A 371 14.27 10.11 18.07
N GLY A 372 14.66 10.85 19.09
CA GLY A 372 15.95 10.64 19.78
C GLY A 372 16.02 9.30 20.52
N ALA A 373 17.20 9.00 21.07
CA ALA A 373 17.41 7.81 21.90
C ALA A 373 16.55 7.81 23.19
N ASP A 374 16.04 8.97 23.60
CA ASP A 374 15.07 9.11 24.69
C ASP A 374 13.66 8.65 24.33
N GLY A 375 13.42 8.29 23.06
CA GLY A 375 12.11 7.86 22.55
C GLY A 375 11.08 8.98 22.48
N LYS A 376 11.48 10.24 22.69
CA LYS A 376 10.53 11.35 22.77
C LYS A 376 9.97 11.71 21.40
N ILE A 377 8.66 11.55 21.24
CA ILE A 377 7.94 11.93 20.02
C ILE A 377 7.57 13.41 20.11
N SER A 378 7.94 14.20 19.10
CA SER A 378 7.61 15.63 19.05
C SER A 378 6.10 15.84 18.86
N ALA A 379 5.57 16.95 19.39
CA ALA A 379 4.17 17.32 19.20
C ALA A 379 3.80 17.49 17.72
N PHE A 380 4.73 18.04 16.92
CA PHE A 380 4.60 18.12 15.47
C PHE A 380 4.42 16.75 14.85
N ARG A 381 5.31 15.80 15.14
CA ARG A 381 5.30 14.45 14.55
C ARG A 381 4.00 13.73 14.85
N LYS A 382 3.53 13.79 16.10
CA LYS A 382 2.25 13.18 16.50
C LYS A 382 1.09 13.74 15.68
N ARG A 383 0.95 15.07 15.63
CA ARG A 383 -0.11 15.75 14.88
C ARG A 383 -0.01 15.50 13.37
N TYR A 384 1.21 15.46 12.82
CA TYR A 384 1.43 15.18 11.40
C TYR A 384 1.02 13.75 11.03
N VAL A 385 1.38 12.76 11.84
CA VAL A 385 0.95 11.35 11.66
C VAL A 385 -0.57 11.20 11.76
N GLU A 386 -1.22 11.87 12.71
CA GLU A 386 -2.68 11.88 12.82
C GLU A 386 -3.35 12.50 11.58
N GLN A 387 -2.78 13.57 11.03
CA GLN A 387 -3.25 14.19 9.77
C GLN A 387 -3.04 13.27 8.56
N ILE A 388 -1.92 12.55 8.47
CA ILE A 388 -1.70 11.53 7.42
C ILE A 388 -2.80 10.48 7.47
N LEU A 389 -3.10 9.93 8.66
CA LEU A 389 -4.18 8.95 8.83
C LEU A 389 -5.54 9.51 8.42
N ALA A 390 -5.84 10.77 8.77
CA ALA A 390 -7.07 11.43 8.36
C ALA A 390 -7.16 11.57 6.83
N ILE A 391 -6.07 11.94 6.15
CA ILE A 391 -6.00 12.03 4.68
C ILE A 391 -6.22 10.65 4.04
N ILE A 392 -5.59 9.60 4.58
CA ILE A 392 -5.76 8.22 4.09
C ILE A 392 -7.24 7.81 4.13
N ARG A 393 -7.90 8.01 5.29
CA ARG A 393 -9.32 7.68 5.45
C ARG A 393 -10.21 8.53 4.54
N ALA A 394 -9.96 9.84 4.46
CA ALA A 394 -10.72 10.74 3.60
C ALA A 394 -10.63 10.34 2.11
N ASN A 395 -9.43 9.97 1.64
CA ASN A 395 -9.24 9.53 0.26
C ASN A 395 -9.90 8.17 -0.01
N ALA A 396 -9.79 7.21 0.92
CA ALA A 396 -10.48 5.92 0.82
C ALA A 396 -12.00 6.10 0.75
N ARG A 397 -12.55 6.95 1.62
CA ARG A 397 -13.97 7.30 1.64
C ARG A 397 -14.42 7.96 0.33
N ALA A 398 -13.71 8.99 -0.13
CA ALA A 398 -14.07 9.74 -1.33
C ALA A 398 -14.08 8.85 -2.59
N GLU A 399 -13.07 7.98 -2.74
CA GLU A 399 -13.04 7.02 -3.84
C GLU A 399 -14.17 6.00 -3.72
N PHE A 400 -14.42 5.45 -2.54
CA PHE A 400 -15.54 4.52 -2.33
C PHE A 400 -16.88 5.14 -2.70
N GLU A 401 -17.16 6.35 -2.23
CA GLU A 401 -18.43 7.04 -2.52
C GLU A 401 -18.62 7.27 -4.02
N LEU A 402 -17.54 7.63 -4.73
CA LEU A 402 -17.57 7.71 -6.19
C LEU A 402 -17.88 6.35 -6.82
N MET A 403 -17.14 5.30 -6.46
CA MET A 403 -17.36 3.95 -6.98
C MET A 403 -18.77 3.46 -6.70
N TRP A 404 -19.27 3.67 -5.49
CA TRP A 404 -20.61 3.25 -5.08
C TRP A 404 -21.70 3.96 -5.88
N ARG A 405 -21.59 5.28 -6.03
CA ARG A 405 -22.55 6.07 -6.84
C ARG A 405 -22.57 5.62 -8.30
N GLU A 406 -21.40 5.43 -8.91
CA GLU A 406 -21.27 4.99 -10.31
C GLU A 406 -21.79 3.55 -10.48
N HIS A 407 -21.53 2.66 -9.52
CA HIS A 407 -22.05 1.29 -9.50
C HIS A 407 -23.58 1.28 -9.43
N GLN A 408 -24.18 2.06 -8.53
CA GLN A 408 -25.64 2.15 -8.40
C GLN A 408 -26.29 2.71 -9.69
N ALA A 409 -25.68 3.75 -10.28
CA ALA A 409 -26.23 4.39 -11.47
C ALA A 409 -26.10 3.55 -12.75
N HIS A 410 -24.99 2.82 -12.91
CA HIS A 410 -24.62 2.20 -14.18
C HIS A 410 -24.42 0.68 -14.13
N GLN A 411 -24.55 0.07 -12.94
CA GLN A 411 -24.37 -1.38 -12.72
C GLN A 411 -22.98 -1.87 -13.16
N VAL A 412 -21.97 -0.99 -13.14
CA VAL A 412 -20.58 -1.35 -13.46
C VAL A 412 -19.92 -1.97 -12.23
N PRO A 413 -19.26 -3.13 -12.32
CA PRO A 413 -18.53 -3.73 -11.21
C PRO A 413 -17.53 -2.77 -10.54
N LEU A 414 -17.45 -2.81 -9.21
CA LEU A 414 -16.54 -1.99 -8.39
C LEU A 414 -15.08 -2.22 -8.78
N ALA A 415 -14.70 -3.46 -9.09
CA ALA A 415 -13.35 -3.79 -9.56
C ALA A 415 -12.98 -3.02 -10.85
N LEU A 416 -13.93 -2.86 -11.79
CA LEU A 416 -13.70 -2.09 -13.01
C LEU A 416 -13.69 -0.59 -12.75
N LEU A 417 -14.56 -0.10 -11.85
CA LEU A 417 -14.60 1.31 -11.48
C LEU A 417 -13.28 1.77 -10.82
N SER A 418 -12.68 0.92 -9.99
CA SER A 418 -11.34 1.17 -9.41
C SER A 418 -10.28 1.47 -10.49
N ASN A 419 -10.29 0.70 -11.60
CA ASN A 419 -9.38 0.91 -12.73
C ASN A 419 -9.72 2.20 -13.49
N ARG A 420 -11.00 2.41 -13.84
CA ARG A 420 -11.44 3.60 -14.59
C ARG A 420 -11.16 4.90 -13.86
N ILE A 421 -11.35 4.93 -12.53
CA ILE A 421 -11.02 6.08 -11.68
C ILE A 421 -9.51 6.34 -11.73
N SER A 422 -8.69 5.30 -11.60
CA SER A 422 -7.22 5.44 -11.69
C SER A 422 -6.78 6.01 -13.03
N GLU A 423 -7.29 5.44 -14.12
CA GLU A 423 -6.99 5.89 -15.48
C GLU A 423 -7.42 7.34 -15.71
N ARG A 424 -8.61 7.72 -15.25
CA ARG A 424 -9.14 9.08 -15.41
C ARG A 424 -8.37 10.11 -14.59
N ILE A 425 -8.04 9.81 -13.33
CA ILE A 425 -7.23 10.70 -12.48
C ILE A 425 -5.85 10.87 -13.09
N ASN A 426 -5.19 9.78 -13.50
CA ASN A 426 -3.86 9.84 -14.10
C ASN A 426 -3.86 10.65 -15.39
N ALA A 427 -4.79 10.40 -16.31
CA ALA A 427 -4.90 11.17 -17.56
C ALA A 427 -5.16 12.66 -17.29
N THR A 428 -6.00 12.99 -16.30
CA THR A 428 -6.29 14.38 -15.92
C THR A 428 -5.07 15.05 -15.28
N ALA A 429 -4.33 14.32 -14.44
CA ALA A 429 -3.11 14.82 -13.82
C ALA A 429 -2.02 15.06 -14.87
N ASP A 430 -1.85 14.15 -15.83
CA ASP A 430 -0.87 14.31 -16.91
C ASP A 430 -1.23 15.50 -17.81
N ALA A 431 -2.51 15.68 -18.16
CA ALA A 431 -2.99 16.85 -18.90
C ALA A 431 -2.78 18.16 -18.11
N MET A 432 -3.00 18.14 -16.80
CA MET A 432 -2.74 19.29 -15.94
C MET A 432 -1.26 19.63 -15.85
N ALA A 433 -0.39 18.65 -15.65
CA ALA A 433 1.06 18.83 -15.60
C ALA A 433 1.63 19.37 -16.91
N ALA A 434 1.05 19.00 -18.05
CA ALA A 434 1.41 19.53 -19.37
C ALA A 434 0.88 20.95 -19.65
N SER A 435 -0.05 21.45 -18.84
CA SER A 435 -0.70 22.75 -19.05
C SER A 435 0.05 23.91 -18.38
N ALA A 436 -0.28 25.15 -18.77
CA ALA A 436 0.23 26.35 -18.08
C ALA A 436 -0.39 26.53 -16.67
N LEU A 437 -1.48 25.83 -16.33
CA LEU A 437 -2.21 26.03 -15.08
C LEU A 437 -1.38 25.67 -13.85
N VAL A 438 -0.52 24.65 -13.91
CA VAL A 438 0.34 24.27 -12.78
C VAL A 438 1.39 25.35 -12.45
N LYS A 439 1.64 26.25 -13.40
CA LYS A 439 2.55 27.39 -13.24
C LYS A 439 1.82 28.68 -12.86
N ASP A 440 0.49 28.72 -12.86
CA ASP A 440 -0.25 29.88 -12.37
C ASP A 440 -0.02 30.04 -10.86
N PHE A 441 0.57 31.16 -10.47
CA PHE A 441 0.99 31.40 -9.09
C PHE A 441 -0.18 31.39 -8.10
N LYS A 442 -1.33 31.96 -8.48
CA LYS A 442 -2.49 32.06 -7.58
C LYS A 442 -3.12 30.70 -7.35
N LEU A 443 -3.35 29.95 -8.43
CA LEU A 443 -3.89 28.60 -8.38
C LEU A 443 -2.94 27.68 -7.61
N ARG A 444 -1.65 27.68 -7.96
CA ARG A 444 -0.62 26.87 -7.29
C ARG A 444 -0.58 27.12 -5.80
N ARG A 445 -0.42 28.39 -5.39
CA ARG A 445 -0.35 28.76 -3.96
C ARG A 445 -1.60 28.29 -3.21
N LYS A 446 -2.78 28.43 -3.82
CA LYS A 446 -4.05 28.03 -3.20
C LYS A 446 -4.18 26.52 -3.08
N VAL A 447 -3.91 25.77 -4.15
CA VAL A 447 -3.97 24.31 -4.15
C VAL A 447 -2.99 23.73 -3.14
N LEU A 448 -1.74 24.22 -3.13
CA LEU A 448 -0.72 23.81 -2.17
C LEU A 448 -1.13 24.11 -0.73
N THR A 449 -1.73 25.28 -0.46
CA THR A 449 -2.25 25.63 0.86
C THR A 449 -3.32 24.65 1.33
N GLN A 450 -4.20 24.20 0.43
CA GLN A 450 -5.30 23.31 0.76
C GLN A 450 -4.90 21.83 0.85
N CYS A 451 -3.84 21.39 0.17
CA CYS A 451 -3.40 19.99 0.21
C CYS A 451 -2.29 19.73 1.23
N THR A 452 -1.59 20.77 1.68
CA THR A 452 -0.54 20.64 2.68
C THR A 452 -1.15 20.35 4.05
N PRO A 453 -0.70 19.30 4.77
CA PRO A 453 -1.18 19.06 6.13
C PRO A 453 -0.95 20.28 7.02
N ALA A 454 -1.98 20.68 7.78
CA ALA A 454 -1.96 21.93 8.54
C ALA A 454 -0.77 22.03 9.50
N ALA A 455 -0.31 20.91 10.09
CA ALA A 455 0.87 20.92 10.95
C ALA A 455 2.15 21.36 10.19
N LEU A 456 2.33 20.90 8.95
CA LEU A 456 3.46 21.27 8.10
C LEU A 456 3.34 22.71 7.60
N LEU A 457 2.12 23.11 7.21
CA LEU A 457 1.85 24.46 6.75
C LEU A 457 2.11 25.51 7.84
N GLU A 458 1.67 25.26 9.07
CA GLU A 458 1.87 26.15 10.22
C GLU A 458 3.34 26.24 10.63
N LEU A 459 4.09 25.13 10.56
CA LEU A 459 5.50 25.10 10.93
C LEU A 459 6.39 25.80 9.90
N VAL A 460 6.18 25.53 8.61
CA VAL A 460 7.10 25.97 7.55
C VAL A 460 6.61 27.25 6.88
N GLY A 461 5.30 27.41 6.69
CA GLY A 461 4.70 28.49 5.90
C GLY A 461 4.76 28.21 4.39
N ILE A 462 3.72 28.63 3.67
CA ILE A 462 3.56 28.32 2.24
C ILE A 462 4.70 28.86 1.37
N GLU A 463 5.21 30.05 1.66
CA GLU A 463 6.28 30.69 0.87
C GLU A 463 7.58 29.89 0.97
N ASN A 464 7.92 29.39 2.17
CA ASN A 464 9.09 28.54 2.37
C ASN A 464 8.91 27.16 1.71
N ILE A 465 7.71 26.59 1.75
CA ILE A 465 7.41 25.33 1.05
C ILE A 465 7.66 25.51 -0.45
N MET A 466 7.10 26.56 -1.05
CA MET A 466 7.25 26.85 -2.47
C MET A 466 8.72 27.12 -2.87
N ALA A 467 9.53 27.68 -1.97
CA ALA A 467 10.94 27.95 -2.22
C ALA A 467 11.86 26.72 -2.05
N ARG A 468 11.53 25.80 -1.13
CA ARG A 468 12.40 24.67 -0.75
C ARG A 468 12.10 23.40 -1.53
N VAL A 469 10.82 23.11 -1.78
CA VAL A 469 10.39 21.89 -2.48
C VAL A 469 10.69 22.03 -3.98
N PRO A 470 11.24 20.99 -4.64
CA PRO A 470 11.55 21.02 -6.06
C PRO A 470 10.36 21.44 -6.93
N GLU A 471 10.61 22.27 -7.95
CA GLU A 471 9.56 22.83 -8.81
C GLU A 471 8.75 21.73 -9.50
N ASN A 472 9.41 20.72 -10.06
CA ASN A 472 8.78 19.56 -10.69
C ASN A 472 7.92 18.73 -9.72
N TYR A 473 8.30 18.64 -8.44
CA TYR A 473 7.49 17.97 -7.42
C TYR A 473 6.24 18.78 -7.09
N LEU A 474 6.37 20.09 -6.95
CA LEU A 474 5.24 20.99 -6.71
C LEU A 474 4.25 20.99 -7.90
N ASP A 475 4.75 20.98 -9.13
CA ASP A 475 3.92 20.87 -10.34
C ASP A 475 3.10 19.57 -10.31
N ALA A 476 3.75 18.44 -10.01
CA ALA A 476 3.10 17.14 -9.88
C ALA A 476 2.07 17.11 -8.73
N LEU A 477 2.36 17.77 -7.61
CA LEU A 477 1.46 17.86 -6.45
C LEU A 477 0.21 18.67 -6.76
N VAL A 478 0.36 19.82 -7.44
CA VAL A 478 -0.78 20.62 -7.90
C VAL A 478 -1.61 19.85 -8.91
N ALA A 479 -0.98 19.29 -9.94
CA ALA A 479 -1.65 18.54 -10.99
C ALA A 479 -2.49 17.39 -10.42
N THR A 480 -1.88 16.58 -9.55
CA THR A 480 -2.57 15.43 -8.95
C THR A 480 -3.67 15.87 -7.98
N THR A 481 -3.43 16.88 -7.15
CA THR A 481 -4.45 17.38 -6.22
C THR A 481 -5.68 17.88 -6.97
N VAL A 482 -5.48 18.65 -8.05
CA VAL A 482 -6.57 19.17 -8.89
C VAL A 482 -7.31 18.01 -9.56
N ALA A 483 -6.59 17.08 -10.19
CA ALA A 483 -7.18 15.93 -10.86
C ALA A 483 -8.03 15.07 -9.90
N THR A 484 -7.47 14.69 -8.75
CA THR A 484 -8.16 13.87 -7.75
C THR A 484 -9.41 14.55 -7.21
N ARG A 485 -9.32 15.82 -6.83
CA ARG A 485 -10.48 16.57 -6.33
C ARG A 485 -11.55 16.78 -7.38
N PHE A 486 -11.15 17.02 -8.63
CA PHE A 486 -12.08 17.14 -9.74
C PHE A 486 -12.84 15.84 -9.96
N ILE A 487 -12.13 14.71 -10.08
CA ILE A 487 -12.78 13.41 -10.37
C ILE A 487 -13.63 12.92 -9.21
N TYR A 488 -13.16 13.00 -7.96
CA TYR A 488 -13.98 12.62 -6.81
C TYR A 488 -15.19 13.55 -6.64
N GLY A 489 -15.03 14.85 -6.91
CA GLY A 489 -16.12 15.83 -6.77
C GLY A 489 -17.16 15.78 -7.89
N ARG A 490 -16.73 15.61 -9.16
CA ARG A 490 -17.58 15.75 -10.35
C ARG A 490 -17.97 14.43 -11.00
N GLY A 491 -17.29 13.32 -10.68
CA GLY A 491 -17.58 12.00 -11.20
C GLY A 491 -16.81 11.63 -12.46
N LEU A 492 -17.00 10.41 -12.96
CA LEU A 492 -16.23 9.88 -14.08
C LEU A 492 -16.63 10.48 -15.44
N ALA A 493 -17.89 10.89 -15.57
CA ALA A 493 -18.43 11.50 -16.79
C ALA A 493 -18.07 13.00 -16.92
N ALA A 494 -17.37 13.58 -15.94
CA ALA A 494 -17.03 15.00 -15.94
C ALA A 494 -16.14 15.36 -17.15
N ASN A 495 -16.51 16.42 -17.85
CA ASN A 495 -15.90 16.87 -19.09
C ASN A 495 -15.10 18.18 -18.90
N GLU A 496 -14.61 18.75 -20.00
CA GLU A 496 -13.80 19.96 -20.03
C GLU A 496 -14.56 21.21 -19.53
N VAL A 497 -15.88 21.27 -19.73
CA VAL A 497 -16.73 22.36 -19.23
C VAL A 497 -16.85 22.28 -17.71
N ASP A 498 -17.07 21.08 -17.17
CA ASP A 498 -17.07 20.84 -15.72
C ASP A 498 -15.70 21.18 -15.12
N PHE A 499 -14.63 20.84 -15.83
CA PHE A 499 -13.26 21.13 -15.42
C PHE A 499 -13.00 22.63 -15.34
N TYR A 500 -13.39 23.39 -16.36
CA TYR A 500 -13.28 24.85 -16.36
C TYR A 500 -14.07 25.47 -15.19
N GLY A 501 -15.31 25.01 -14.97
CA GLY A 501 -16.12 25.45 -13.85
C GLY A 501 -15.47 25.16 -12.49
N PHE A 502 -14.87 23.98 -12.33
CA PHE A 502 -14.15 23.57 -11.14
C PHE A 502 -12.91 24.44 -10.87
N ILE A 503 -12.11 24.74 -11.89
CA ILE A 503 -10.96 25.66 -11.74
C ILE A 503 -11.44 27.05 -11.33
N ALA A 504 -12.48 27.58 -11.96
CA ALA A 504 -13.04 28.89 -11.62
C ALA A 504 -13.61 28.93 -10.18
N GLU A 505 -14.16 27.83 -9.67
CA GLU A 505 -14.56 27.71 -8.26
C GLU A 505 -13.34 27.67 -7.33
N LEU A 506 -12.32 26.86 -7.67
CA LEU A 506 -11.08 26.82 -6.92
C LEU A 506 -10.44 28.20 -6.82
N GLU A 507 -10.49 29.03 -7.85
CA GLU A 507 -9.99 30.41 -7.79
C GLU A 507 -10.87 31.32 -6.91
N ARG A 508 -12.20 31.19 -6.98
CA ARG A 508 -13.17 32.05 -6.29
C ARG A 508 -13.33 31.83 -4.78
N SER A 509 -13.10 30.63 -4.26
CA SER A 509 -13.27 30.31 -2.82
C SER A 509 -12.18 30.94 -1.91
N ALA A 510 -11.81 32.18 -2.18
CA ALA A 510 -10.68 32.91 -1.57
C ALA A 510 -11.15 33.81 -0.43
#